data_AF-A0A0B1YSA0-F1
#
_entry.id   AF-A0A0B1YSA0-F1
#
_cell.length_a   1.000
_cell.length_b   1.000
_cell.length_c   1.000
_cell.angle_alpha   90.00
_cell.angle_beta   90.00
_cell.angle_gamma   90.00
#
_symmetry.space_group_name_H-M   'P 1'
#
loop_
_entity.id
_entity.type
_entity.pdbx_description
1 polymer ?
#
loop_
_entity_poly.entity_id
_entity_poly.type
_entity_poly.pdbx_seq_one_letter_code
_entity_poly.pdbx_strand_id
1 'polypeptide(L)'
;MRFPDKTPSISGAIGTLVLTVMNSPDAEAVLKDFRNCLGDYDTWAEKFWNGQTLDIEQVFKVGNEVSLAPAKDGGKQASAVVASCPAQGPLTLVHMFQASRFVPIGDTPVVLEPIIRDELGKETFGDPIPYVIGPSGILEISECDRGQRYRISFFPNITTGHVQALYASYQTAIGELEGWLKAEWKAFQPLWKEHSAKGFLDRYNTLQDAQLRGFENALYKLWDDVKQIFDLLADLQANSEKLLEYFTEAELEQLLKASSEAIAKALMIVSDEPLLFVYTAAFISWMRMLPPRYLAEALGEMRASILINLILARLTAGLGVGLRMSGKVLRHVRSERVRTWLQASSQRLGQLGGDSLNAHADVLKPVVIAGRGPSVGPAPVTPLHITAGDSPPLSVSNPAPVVREKSQPSTRLSKQEHHDDASTQSTNPNGDPADSAAQTRTNGCPVSMVTGEELLTLDDGTLDGRLPFTFTRLYRTSAAELDIGLGRGWSHALAHRLLLEGEQVIWIDQENRRTAFPRPSLQRPAIHNSLARAAIYLSSEPDELIIAQPGEDTPFLHFRDGHLIALSDRYDNRLTVQRNIYGDISRLDNGAGRCLRLRYEHRHLVAIDYQTYHPAPTRDESWRTEQTLVSYRYDG
;
A
#
# COMPACT_ATOMS: atom_id res chain seq x y z
N MET A 1 16.08 -5.76 -7.46
CA MET A 1 14.98 -4.87 -6.99
C MET A 1 13.94 -4.83 -8.10
N ARG A 2 12.68 -5.20 -7.83
CA ARG A 2 11.59 -4.97 -8.79
C ARG A 2 11.26 -3.49 -8.74
N PHE A 3 11.42 -2.78 -9.86
CA PHE A 3 10.63 -1.57 -10.07
C PHE A 3 9.17 -2.05 -10.16
N PRO A 4 8.26 -1.60 -9.28
CA PRO A 4 6.87 -1.98 -9.40
C PRO A 4 6.34 -1.44 -10.73
N ASP A 5 5.99 -2.35 -11.64
CA ASP A 5 5.19 -2.04 -12.81
C ASP A 5 3.91 -1.36 -12.33
N LYS A 6 3.74 -0.12 -12.79
CA LYS A 6 2.71 0.83 -12.36
C LYS A 6 2.91 1.25 -10.90
N THR A 7 3.44 2.45 -10.70
CA THR A 7 3.03 3.26 -9.55
C THR A 7 1.50 3.33 -9.58
N PRO A 8 0.78 2.68 -8.64
CA PRO A 8 -0.61 3.07 -8.42
C PRO A 8 -0.54 4.54 -8.05
N SER A 9 -1.32 5.38 -8.74
CA SER A 9 -1.45 6.79 -8.43
C SER A 9 -1.54 6.99 -6.90
N ILE A 10 -0.59 7.74 -6.36
CA ILE A 10 -0.30 7.98 -4.94
C ILE A 10 -1.39 8.83 -4.24
N SER A 11 -2.57 9.01 -4.83
CA SER A 11 -3.59 9.94 -4.32
C SER A 11 -4.55 9.38 -3.24
N GLY A 12 -4.42 8.11 -2.84
CA GLY A 12 -5.45 7.41 -2.04
C GLY A 12 -5.13 7.03 -0.58
N ALA A 13 -3.96 7.36 -0.02
CA ALA A 13 -3.58 6.87 1.32
C ALA A 13 -4.33 7.59 2.46
N ILE A 14 -4.92 6.85 3.42
CA ILE A 14 -5.67 7.39 4.57
C ILE A 14 -4.76 7.88 5.70
N GLY A 15 -3.51 7.39 5.78
CA GLY A 15 -2.50 7.82 6.74
C GLY A 15 -1.11 7.28 6.41
N THR A 16 -0.09 7.74 7.13
CA THR A 16 1.32 7.38 6.91
C THR A 16 1.89 6.68 8.14
N LEU A 17 2.58 5.55 7.93
CA LEU A 17 3.30 4.82 8.97
C LEU A 17 4.80 4.94 8.76
N VAL A 18 5.49 5.44 9.78
CA VAL A 18 6.95 5.46 9.79
C VAL A 18 7.46 4.19 10.47
N LEU A 19 8.24 3.38 9.75
CA LEU A 19 8.78 2.10 10.23
C LEU A 19 10.26 2.17 10.64
N THR A 20 10.84 3.37 10.65
CA THR A 20 12.23 3.56 11.07
C THR A 20 12.38 3.32 12.56
N VAL A 21 13.38 2.51 12.91
CA VAL A 21 13.73 2.21 14.30
C VAL A 21 14.41 3.43 14.92
N MET A 22 14.14 3.69 16.20
CA MET A 22 14.83 4.74 16.93
C MET A 22 16.33 4.41 17.04
N ASN A 23 17.17 5.29 16.51
CA ASN A 23 18.64 5.17 16.61
C ASN A 23 19.20 5.86 17.86
N SER A 24 18.36 6.62 18.57
CA SER A 24 18.68 7.32 19.81
C SER A 24 17.40 7.45 20.67
N PRO A 25 17.49 7.70 21.98
CA PRO A 25 16.32 7.80 22.87
C PRO A 25 15.53 9.11 22.69
N ASP A 26 15.17 9.46 21.46
CA ASP A 26 14.31 10.58 21.11
C ASP A 26 12.86 10.11 20.87
N ALA A 27 12.11 9.96 21.96
CA ALA A 27 10.69 9.60 21.87
C ALA A 27 9.82 10.73 21.30
N GLU A 28 10.28 11.99 21.32
CA GLU A 28 9.49 13.11 20.80
C GLU A 28 9.39 13.03 19.27
N ALA A 29 10.43 12.56 18.58
CA ALA A 29 10.36 12.26 17.15
C ALA A 29 9.27 11.21 16.84
N VAL A 30 9.21 10.12 17.61
CA VAL A 30 8.18 9.08 17.42
C VAL A 30 6.77 9.60 17.75
N LEU A 31 6.63 10.38 18.83
CA LEU A 31 5.35 11.00 19.20
C LEU A 31 4.89 12.02 18.15
N LYS A 32 5.81 12.76 17.54
CA LYS A 32 5.51 13.69 16.44
C LYS A 32 5.04 12.93 15.20
N ASP A 33 5.71 11.85 14.83
CA ASP A 33 5.27 11.00 13.71
C ASP A 33 3.87 10.43 13.98
N PHE A 34 3.61 9.97 15.21
CA PHE A 34 2.30 9.44 15.61
C PHE A 34 1.20 10.49 15.55
N ARG A 35 1.44 11.72 16.02
CA ARG A 35 0.48 12.83 15.92
C ARG A 35 0.08 13.13 14.49
N ASN A 36 1.00 12.94 13.55
CA ASN A 36 0.80 13.15 12.12
C ASN A 36 0.50 11.85 11.36
N CYS A 37 0.05 10.79 12.05
CA CYS A 37 -0.21 9.51 11.40
C CYS A 37 -1.40 9.59 10.41
N LEU A 38 -2.36 10.47 10.67
CA LEU A 38 -3.40 10.85 9.71
C LEU A 38 -3.01 12.14 9.00
N GLY A 39 -3.42 12.27 7.73
CA GLY A 39 -3.26 13.52 6.97
C GLY A 39 -4.02 14.69 7.59
N ASP A 40 -3.77 15.90 7.09
CA ASP A 40 -4.53 17.08 7.51
C ASP A 40 -6.02 16.96 7.18
N TYR A 41 -6.83 17.80 7.85
CA TYR A 41 -8.28 17.76 7.69
C TYR A 41 -8.71 17.96 6.24
N ASP A 42 -8.09 18.89 5.52
CA ASP A 42 -8.48 19.23 4.16
C ASP A 42 -8.26 18.05 3.20
N THR A 43 -7.09 17.41 3.27
CA THR A 43 -6.78 16.21 2.47
C THR A 43 -7.70 15.04 2.84
N TRP A 44 -8.02 14.87 4.12
CA TRP A 44 -8.91 13.81 4.59
C TRP A 44 -10.37 14.04 4.16
N ALA A 45 -10.87 15.27 4.29
CA ALA A 45 -12.22 15.65 3.93
C ALA A 45 -12.46 15.54 2.42
N GLU A 46 -11.49 15.94 1.59
CA GLU A 46 -11.55 15.76 0.13
C GLU A 46 -11.73 14.28 -0.24
N LYS A 47 -10.96 13.38 0.39
CA LYS A 47 -11.06 11.93 0.18
C LYS A 47 -12.39 11.36 0.65
N PHE A 48 -12.94 11.86 1.75
CA PHE A 48 -14.25 11.49 2.24
C PHE A 48 -15.34 11.81 1.22
N TRP A 49 -15.36 13.04 0.69
CA TRP A 49 -16.36 13.44 -0.32
C TRP A 49 -16.17 12.72 -1.67
N ASN A 50 -14.95 12.29 -1.98
CA ASN A 50 -14.64 11.48 -3.16
C ASN A 50 -14.95 9.98 -2.99
N GLY A 51 -15.50 9.56 -1.83
CA GLY A 51 -15.91 8.17 -1.57
C GLY A 51 -14.76 7.20 -1.32
N GLN A 52 -13.61 7.69 -0.86
CA GLN A 52 -12.37 6.88 -0.74
C GLN A 52 -12.01 6.50 0.70
N THR A 53 -12.76 6.93 1.72
CA THR A 53 -12.37 6.76 3.14
C THR A 53 -13.25 5.82 3.96
N LEU A 54 -14.50 5.59 3.53
CA LEU A 54 -15.48 4.77 4.25
C LEU A 54 -16.36 4.07 3.21
N ASP A 55 -16.11 2.78 2.97
CA ASP A 55 -16.94 1.97 2.08
C ASP A 55 -17.57 0.81 2.87
N ILE A 56 -18.89 0.84 2.96
CA ILE A 56 -19.72 -0.12 3.71
C ILE A 56 -20.89 -0.50 2.81
N GLU A 57 -20.72 -1.54 1.99
CA GLU A 57 -21.76 -2.11 1.13
C GLU A 57 -22.86 -2.86 1.90
N GLN A 58 -24.10 -2.73 1.48
CA GLN A 58 -25.25 -3.37 2.11
C GLN A 58 -25.57 -4.73 1.46
N VAL A 59 -25.38 -5.84 2.17
CA VAL A 59 -25.78 -7.20 1.73
C VAL A 59 -26.35 -7.96 2.94
N PHE A 60 -27.23 -8.94 2.71
CA PHE A 60 -28.01 -9.62 3.76
C PHE A 60 -27.62 -11.09 3.92
N LYS A 61 -27.27 -11.51 5.15
CA LYS A 61 -27.55 -12.85 5.69
C LYS A 61 -28.00 -12.75 7.15
N VAL A 62 -29.10 -13.43 7.48
CA VAL A 62 -29.70 -13.36 8.82
C VAL A 62 -29.56 -14.70 9.53
N GLY A 63 -29.09 -14.68 10.78
CA GLY A 63 -28.70 -15.85 11.58
C GLY A 63 -29.86 -16.74 12.05
N ASN A 64 -29.58 -17.67 12.96
CA ASN A 64 -30.53 -18.72 13.36
C ASN A 64 -31.73 -18.22 14.20
N GLU A 65 -31.62 -17.07 14.87
CA GLU A 65 -32.68 -16.50 15.73
C GLU A 65 -33.64 -15.55 14.98
N VAL A 66 -33.30 -15.19 13.73
CA VAL A 66 -34.09 -14.36 12.84
C VAL A 66 -33.94 -14.93 11.43
N SER A 67 -34.92 -15.71 10.96
CA SER A 67 -34.85 -16.34 9.64
C SER A 67 -35.62 -15.53 8.59
N LEU A 68 -34.97 -15.28 7.44
CA LEU A 68 -35.63 -14.90 6.20
C LEU A 68 -35.75 -16.14 5.32
N ALA A 69 -36.94 -16.43 4.78
CA ALA A 69 -37.11 -17.56 3.86
C ALA A 69 -36.29 -17.33 2.56
N PRO A 70 -35.65 -18.36 1.98
CA PRO A 70 -34.81 -18.20 0.79
C PRO A 70 -35.63 -17.73 -0.42
N ALA A 71 -35.07 -16.80 -1.19
CA ALA A 71 -35.65 -16.36 -2.46
C ALA A 71 -35.68 -17.53 -3.46
N LYS A 72 -36.78 -17.62 -4.24
CA LYS A 72 -36.80 -18.48 -5.42
C LYS A 72 -35.86 -17.88 -6.47
N ASP A 73 -34.92 -18.70 -6.89
CA ASP A 73 -33.93 -18.53 -7.95
C ASP A 73 -32.69 -17.67 -7.63
N GLY A 74 -31.54 -18.33 -7.75
CA GLY A 74 -30.21 -17.81 -7.46
C GLY A 74 -29.82 -16.68 -8.40
N GLY A 75 -29.85 -15.46 -7.87
CA GLY A 75 -29.27 -14.28 -8.50
C GLY A 75 -28.52 -13.47 -7.45
N LYS A 76 -27.28 -13.08 -7.76
CA LYS A 76 -26.49 -12.12 -6.98
C LYS A 76 -27.34 -10.85 -6.76
N GLN A 77 -27.69 -10.55 -5.52
CA GLN A 77 -28.45 -9.34 -5.16
C GLN A 77 -27.48 -8.30 -4.60
N ALA A 78 -27.55 -7.09 -5.13
CA ALA A 78 -26.90 -5.88 -4.62
C ALA A 78 -28.00 -4.95 -4.08
N SER A 79 -27.81 -4.37 -2.89
CA SER A 79 -28.92 -3.83 -2.10
C SER A 79 -28.95 -2.30 -2.04
N ALA A 80 -30.12 -1.72 -2.30
CA ALA A 80 -30.51 -0.37 -1.85
C ALA A 80 -31.96 -0.39 -1.36
N VAL A 81 -32.32 0.54 -0.47
CA VAL A 81 -33.58 0.51 0.30
C VAL A 81 -34.70 1.28 -0.42
N VAL A 82 -35.35 0.63 -1.39
CA VAL A 82 -36.64 1.09 -1.94
C VAL A 82 -37.70 0.13 -1.44
N ALA A 83 -38.67 0.64 -0.69
CA ALA A 83 -39.78 -0.16 -0.18
C ALA A 83 -41.10 0.29 -0.82
N SER A 84 -41.97 -0.68 -1.11
CA SER A 84 -43.34 -0.40 -1.51
C SER A 84 -44.24 -0.48 -0.30
N CYS A 85 -45.16 0.47 -0.15
CA CYS A 85 -46.18 0.37 0.88
C CYS A 85 -47.07 -0.85 0.62
N PRO A 86 -47.24 -1.76 1.61
CA PRO A 86 -47.98 -3.00 1.42
C PRO A 86 -49.48 -2.74 1.17
N ALA A 87 -50.15 -3.70 0.52
CA ALA A 87 -51.58 -3.61 0.24
C ALA A 87 -52.45 -3.68 1.51
N GLN A 88 -51.92 -4.29 2.58
CA GLN A 88 -52.54 -4.41 3.91
C GLN A 88 -51.45 -4.28 5.00
N GLY A 89 -51.72 -3.46 6.03
CA GLY A 89 -50.81 -3.21 7.16
C GLY A 89 -49.89 -2.00 6.99
N PRO A 90 -49.20 -1.57 8.06
CA PRO A 90 -48.22 -0.50 8.01
C PRO A 90 -46.94 -0.94 7.26
N LEU A 91 -46.19 0.04 6.74
CA LEU A 91 -44.83 -0.16 6.24
C LEU A 91 -43.86 -0.14 7.43
N THR A 92 -43.20 -1.26 7.73
CA THR A 92 -42.27 -1.35 8.86
C THR A 92 -40.82 -1.28 8.38
N LEU A 93 -40.12 -0.22 8.82
CA LEU A 93 -38.69 -0.03 8.60
C LEU A 93 -37.93 -0.61 9.78
N VAL A 94 -36.94 -1.46 9.49
CA VAL A 94 -36.05 -2.06 10.49
C VAL A 94 -34.61 -1.71 10.16
N HIS A 95 -33.97 -0.95 11.04
CA HIS A 95 -32.58 -0.53 10.91
C HIS A 95 -31.71 -1.31 11.90
N MET A 96 -30.84 -2.18 11.40
CA MET A 96 -30.04 -3.10 12.22
C MET A 96 -28.69 -3.47 11.59
N PHE A 97 -27.74 -3.96 12.40
CA PHE A 97 -26.49 -4.56 11.92
C PHE A 97 -26.67 -6.03 11.51
N GLN A 98 -25.80 -6.52 10.60
CA GLN A 98 -25.69 -7.96 10.35
C GLN A 98 -25.00 -8.64 11.53
N ALA A 99 -25.78 -9.29 12.39
CA ALA A 99 -25.25 -10.11 13.47
C ALA A 99 -26.12 -11.36 13.65
N SER A 100 -25.60 -12.36 14.37
CA SER A 100 -26.38 -13.57 14.70
C SER A 100 -27.58 -13.30 15.61
N ARG A 101 -27.58 -12.15 16.30
CA ARG A 101 -28.66 -11.62 17.14
C ARG A 101 -29.18 -10.28 16.59
N PHE A 102 -30.39 -9.87 16.98
CA PHE A 102 -30.92 -8.55 16.62
C PHE A 102 -30.14 -7.41 17.31
N VAL A 103 -29.47 -6.58 16.51
CA VAL A 103 -28.70 -5.41 16.95
C VAL A 103 -29.26 -4.15 16.28
N PRO A 104 -30.21 -3.43 16.93
CA PRO A 104 -30.86 -2.28 16.32
C PRO A 104 -29.95 -1.05 16.25
N ILE A 105 -30.17 -0.24 15.22
CA ILE A 105 -29.57 1.10 15.07
C ILE A 105 -30.69 2.12 15.27
N GLY A 106 -30.84 2.57 16.52
CA GLY A 106 -31.86 3.54 16.91
C GLY A 106 -31.55 4.98 16.49
N ASP A 107 -32.39 5.93 16.91
CA ASP A 107 -32.26 7.39 16.73
C ASP A 107 -31.76 7.81 15.34
N THR A 108 -32.40 7.26 14.32
CA THR A 108 -32.00 7.47 12.93
C THR A 108 -33.05 8.32 12.21
N PRO A 109 -32.72 9.55 11.77
CA PRO A 109 -33.60 10.32 10.93
C PRO A 109 -33.68 9.67 9.55
N VAL A 110 -34.89 9.54 9.04
CA VAL A 110 -35.21 8.88 7.77
C VAL A 110 -36.11 9.79 6.97
N VAL A 111 -35.87 9.87 5.66
CA VAL A 111 -36.74 10.58 4.73
C VAL A 111 -37.25 9.61 3.68
N LEU A 112 -38.56 9.62 3.49
CA LEU A 112 -39.26 8.87 2.46
C LEU A 112 -39.60 9.82 1.31
N GLU A 113 -39.07 9.54 0.12
CA GLU A 113 -39.40 10.28 -1.10
C GLU A 113 -40.25 9.39 -2.01
N PRO A 114 -41.50 9.75 -2.34
CA PRO A 114 -42.31 8.94 -3.25
C PRO A 114 -41.74 8.99 -4.67
N ILE A 115 -41.63 7.83 -5.30
CA ILE A 115 -41.17 7.71 -6.69
C ILE A 115 -42.37 7.89 -7.62
N ILE A 116 -42.39 8.99 -8.36
CA ILE A 116 -43.44 9.37 -9.30
C ILE A 116 -42.93 9.11 -10.72
N ARG A 117 -43.77 8.55 -11.59
CA ARG A 117 -43.44 8.39 -13.01
C ARG A 117 -44.02 9.58 -13.79
N ASP A 118 -43.15 10.32 -14.45
CA ASP A 118 -43.54 11.41 -15.35
C ASP A 118 -44.14 10.84 -16.66
N GLU A 119 -44.85 11.68 -17.44
CA GLU A 119 -45.54 11.29 -18.69
C GLU A 119 -44.60 10.68 -19.75
N LEU A 120 -43.30 10.97 -19.66
CA LEU A 120 -42.21 10.42 -20.49
C LEU A 120 -41.60 9.12 -19.94
N GLY A 121 -42.14 8.54 -18.86
CA GLY A 121 -41.63 7.32 -18.23
C GLY A 121 -40.37 7.52 -17.38
N LYS A 122 -39.98 8.76 -17.10
CA LYS A 122 -38.84 9.11 -16.25
C LYS A 122 -39.26 9.08 -14.77
N GLU A 123 -38.53 8.33 -13.95
CA GLU A 123 -38.75 8.31 -12.50
C GLU A 123 -38.26 9.64 -11.89
N THR A 124 -39.16 10.32 -11.18
CA THR A 124 -38.92 11.58 -10.45
C THR A 124 -39.28 11.36 -8.97
N PHE A 125 -38.76 12.22 -8.09
CA PHE A 125 -39.01 12.14 -6.65
C PHE A 125 -40.00 13.24 -6.24
N GLY A 126 -41.05 12.86 -5.51
CA GLY A 126 -41.96 13.82 -4.89
C GLY A 126 -41.44 14.36 -3.55
N ASP A 127 -42.30 15.07 -2.82
CA ASP A 127 -41.89 15.79 -1.60
C ASP A 127 -41.37 14.84 -0.50
N PRO A 128 -40.24 15.19 0.18
CA PRO A 128 -39.64 14.36 1.21
C PRO A 128 -40.48 14.34 2.50
N ILE A 129 -40.80 13.14 2.99
CA ILE A 129 -41.56 12.92 4.22
C ILE A 129 -40.59 12.47 5.34
N PRO A 130 -40.33 13.31 6.35
CA PRO A 130 -39.37 12.99 7.42
C PRO A 130 -39.99 12.13 8.53
N TYR A 131 -39.24 11.13 8.99
CA TYR A 131 -39.51 10.29 10.15
C TYR A 131 -38.24 10.11 11.00
N VAL A 132 -38.40 9.58 12.22
CA VAL A 132 -37.28 9.20 13.09
C VAL A 132 -37.52 7.78 13.60
N ILE A 133 -36.55 6.89 13.36
CA ILE A 133 -36.54 5.55 13.95
C ILE A 133 -36.10 5.68 15.40
N GLY A 134 -36.92 5.17 16.34
CA GLY A 134 -36.61 5.21 17.77
C GLY A 134 -35.54 4.21 18.20
N PRO A 135 -35.23 4.11 19.51
CA PRO A 135 -34.15 3.27 20.05
C PRO A 135 -34.24 1.78 19.73
N SER A 136 -35.45 1.28 19.46
CA SER A 136 -35.72 -0.11 19.06
C SER A 136 -35.18 -0.46 17.67
N GLY A 137 -34.80 0.53 16.85
CA GLY A 137 -34.42 0.32 15.45
C GLY A 137 -35.60 -0.05 14.55
N ILE A 138 -36.84 0.04 15.05
CA ILE A 138 -38.07 -0.33 14.34
C ILE A 138 -38.99 0.89 14.25
N LEU A 139 -39.49 1.18 13.06
CA LEU A 139 -40.47 2.24 12.80
C LEU A 139 -41.62 1.68 11.97
N GLU A 140 -42.85 1.82 12.47
CA GLU A 140 -44.07 1.45 11.74
C GLU A 140 -44.73 2.70 11.16
N ILE A 141 -44.91 2.72 9.84
CA ILE A 141 -45.54 3.82 9.11
C ILE A 141 -46.94 3.36 8.68
N SER A 142 -47.96 3.83 9.39
CA SER A 142 -49.37 3.51 9.10
C SER A 142 -49.95 4.33 7.95
N GLU A 143 -49.37 5.50 7.66
CA GLU A 143 -49.86 6.47 6.67
C GLU A 143 -48.98 6.44 5.41
N CYS A 144 -49.10 5.38 4.62
CA CYS A 144 -48.45 5.29 3.31
C CYS A 144 -49.46 4.94 2.20
N ASP A 145 -49.23 5.47 1.00
CA ASP A 145 -50.11 5.23 -0.14
C ASP A 145 -49.91 3.80 -0.65
N ARG A 146 -50.98 3.00 -0.66
CA ARG A 146 -50.91 1.58 -0.99
C ARG A 146 -50.32 1.35 -2.38
N GLY A 147 -49.27 0.54 -2.46
CA GLY A 147 -48.57 0.25 -3.72
C GLY A 147 -47.62 1.36 -4.20
N GLN A 148 -47.55 2.50 -3.50
CA GLN A 148 -46.58 3.56 -3.78
C GLN A 148 -45.17 3.08 -3.39
N ARG A 149 -44.21 3.36 -4.27
CA ARG A 149 -42.79 3.10 -4.02
C ARG A 149 -42.17 4.32 -3.37
N TYR A 150 -41.46 4.11 -2.27
CA TYR A 150 -40.71 5.15 -1.58
C TYR A 150 -39.21 4.85 -1.64
N ARG A 151 -38.43 5.87 -1.97
CA ARG A 151 -36.99 5.87 -1.73
C ARG A 151 -36.76 6.25 -0.28
N ILE A 152 -36.08 5.39 0.46
CA ILE A 152 -35.80 5.60 1.88
C ILE A 152 -34.34 6.04 2.01
N SER A 153 -34.14 7.24 2.54
CA SER A 153 -32.81 7.82 2.79
C SER A 153 -32.60 8.01 4.29
N PHE A 154 -31.57 7.38 4.85
CA PHE A 154 -31.18 7.54 6.25
C PHE A 154 -30.15 8.68 6.36
N PHE A 155 -30.31 9.59 7.34
CA PHE A 155 -29.46 10.79 7.50
C PHE A 155 -29.23 11.55 6.17
N PRO A 156 -30.30 12.06 5.52
CA PRO A 156 -30.23 12.63 4.18
C PRO A 156 -29.31 13.87 4.06
N ASN A 157 -29.04 14.56 5.18
CA ASN A 157 -28.26 15.79 5.23
C ASN A 157 -26.93 15.58 5.98
N ILE A 158 -25.93 14.99 5.32
CA ILE A 158 -24.55 15.04 5.84
C ILE A 158 -23.99 16.45 5.59
N THR A 159 -23.55 17.13 6.64
CA THR A 159 -22.90 18.43 6.54
C THR A 159 -21.39 18.30 6.72
N THR A 160 -20.64 19.31 6.29
CA THR A 160 -19.20 19.44 6.61
C THR A 160 -18.95 19.41 8.12
N GLY A 161 -19.90 19.89 8.92
CA GLY A 161 -19.84 19.81 10.39
C GLY A 161 -19.79 18.38 10.93
N HIS A 162 -20.54 17.43 10.34
CA HIS A 162 -20.46 16.02 10.73
C HIS A 162 -19.08 15.41 10.41
N VAL A 163 -18.54 15.74 9.24
CA VAL A 163 -17.21 15.29 8.78
C VAL A 163 -16.10 15.88 9.67
N GLN A 164 -16.21 17.15 10.05
CA GLN A 164 -15.28 17.81 10.96
C GLN A 164 -15.35 17.22 12.39
N ALA A 165 -16.55 16.95 12.89
CA ALA A 165 -16.73 16.30 14.18
C ALA A 165 -16.07 14.91 14.20
N LEU A 166 -16.24 14.12 13.12
CA LEU A 166 -15.61 12.81 12.99
C LEU A 166 -14.08 12.90 12.93
N TYR A 167 -13.54 13.88 12.22
CA TYR A 167 -12.09 14.09 12.23
C TYR A 167 -11.57 14.50 13.62
N ALA A 168 -12.31 15.35 14.34
CA ALA A 168 -11.97 15.76 15.70
C ALA A 168 -12.01 14.59 16.70
N SER A 169 -12.89 13.60 16.51
CA SER A 169 -12.91 12.41 17.35
C SER A 169 -11.68 11.52 17.12
N TYR A 170 -11.16 11.42 15.89
CA TYR A 170 -9.85 10.78 15.65
C TYR A 170 -8.72 11.51 16.36
N GLN A 171 -8.68 12.85 16.31
CA GLN A 171 -7.66 13.65 17.01
C GLN A 171 -7.72 13.46 18.54
N THR A 172 -8.92 13.30 19.09
CA THR A 172 -9.11 12.98 20.50
C THR A 172 -8.53 11.60 20.84
N ALA A 173 -8.80 10.59 20.03
CA ALA A 173 -8.23 9.24 20.19
C ALA A 173 -6.70 9.24 20.07
N ILE A 174 -6.14 10.00 19.11
CA ILE A 174 -4.69 10.21 18.97
C ILE A 174 -4.11 10.82 20.25
N GLY A 175 -4.74 11.86 20.81
CA GLY A 175 -4.29 12.49 22.06
C GLY A 175 -4.27 11.55 23.27
N GLU A 176 -5.30 10.71 23.42
CA GLU A 176 -5.35 9.68 24.48
C GLU A 176 -4.23 8.64 24.33
N LEU A 177 -4.04 8.13 23.10
CA LEU A 177 -2.99 7.16 22.79
C LEU A 177 -1.59 7.76 22.91
N GLU A 178 -1.41 9.04 22.60
CA GLU A 178 -0.18 9.78 22.84
C GLU A 178 0.13 9.86 24.34
N GLY A 179 -0.90 10.13 25.16
CA GLY A 179 -0.80 10.09 26.62
C GLY A 179 -0.37 8.71 27.14
N TRP A 180 -0.93 7.65 26.58
CA TRP A 180 -0.53 6.27 26.87
C TRP A 180 0.93 5.99 26.45
N LEU A 181 1.33 6.37 25.23
CA LEU A 181 2.72 6.23 24.75
C LEU A 181 3.72 6.99 25.65
N LYS A 182 3.36 8.19 26.11
CA LYS A 182 4.16 8.96 27.06
C LYS A 182 4.29 8.26 28.42
N ALA A 183 3.25 7.60 28.89
CA ALA A 183 3.29 6.81 30.11
C ALA A 183 4.19 5.57 29.95
N GLU A 184 4.10 4.87 28.81
CA GLU A 184 4.95 3.73 28.46
C GLU A 184 6.42 4.14 28.36
N TRP A 185 6.72 5.30 27.74
CA TRP A 185 8.09 5.80 27.60
C TRP A 185 8.83 5.95 28.93
N LYS A 186 8.13 6.34 30.01
CA LYS A 186 8.73 6.43 31.36
C LYS A 186 9.34 5.10 31.82
N ALA A 187 8.77 3.97 31.40
CA ALA A 187 9.30 2.64 31.69
C ALA A 187 10.51 2.26 30.79
N PHE A 188 10.62 2.81 29.57
CA PHE A 188 11.74 2.50 28.64
C PHE A 188 12.96 3.38 28.83
N GLN A 189 12.78 4.61 29.33
CA GLN A 189 13.87 5.53 29.63
C GLN A 189 15.06 4.89 30.40
N PRO A 190 14.85 4.15 31.51
CA PRO A 190 15.98 3.50 32.21
C PRO A 190 16.68 2.42 31.35
N LEU A 191 15.93 1.72 30.50
CA LEU A 191 16.46 0.67 29.63
C LEU A 191 17.34 1.23 28.50
N TRP A 192 16.95 2.39 27.97
CA TRP A 192 17.75 3.13 27.00
C TRP A 192 19.06 3.65 27.59
N LYS A 193 19.06 4.08 28.86
CA LYS A 193 20.29 4.50 29.57
C LYS A 193 21.29 3.35 29.73
N GLU A 194 20.83 2.15 30.05
CA GLU A 194 21.67 0.95 30.11
C GLU A 194 22.25 0.56 28.73
N HIS A 195 21.45 0.69 27.67
CA HIS A 195 21.84 0.28 26.32
C HIS A 195 22.80 1.26 25.61
N SER A 196 22.64 2.57 25.84
CA SER A 196 23.44 3.63 25.21
C SER A 196 24.89 3.74 25.71
N ALA A 197 25.27 3.02 26.78
CA ALA A 197 26.55 3.16 27.46
C ALA A 197 27.77 2.53 26.73
N LYS A 198 27.60 1.85 25.58
CA LYS A 198 28.70 1.29 24.78
C LYS A 198 28.39 1.42 23.29
N GLY A 199 29.43 1.65 22.47
CA GLY A 199 29.41 1.75 20.99
C GLY A 199 28.95 0.48 20.24
N PHE A 200 27.75 0.03 20.58
CA PHE A 200 26.98 -1.09 20.04
C PHE A 200 25.99 -0.61 18.98
N LEU A 201 25.50 0.64 19.07
CA LEU A 201 24.57 1.25 18.12
C LEU A 201 25.09 1.23 16.67
N ASP A 202 26.35 1.58 16.44
CA ASP A 202 26.97 1.58 15.09
C ASP A 202 27.11 0.18 14.48
N ARG A 203 27.33 -0.85 15.31
CA ARG A 203 27.48 -2.25 14.86
C ARG A 203 26.16 -2.97 14.67
N TYR A 204 25.08 -2.45 15.25
CA TYR A 204 23.75 -3.06 15.19
C TYR A 204 22.92 -2.49 14.04
N ASN A 205 23.06 -1.21 13.72
CA ASN A 205 22.37 -0.56 12.59
C ASN A 205 22.71 -1.19 11.23
N THR A 206 23.88 -1.82 11.11
CA THR A 206 24.35 -2.53 9.90
C THR A 206 23.75 -3.93 9.72
N LEU A 207 23.14 -4.53 10.76
CA LEU A 207 22.50 -5.85 10.70
C LEU A 207 21.00 -5.80 10.34
N GLN A 208 20.43 -4.60 10.16
CA GLN A 208 18.99 -4.38 10.28
C GLN A 208 18.19 -4.40 8.95
N ASP A 209 18.81 -4.16 7.79
CA ASP A 209 18.07 -4.02 6.51
C ASP A 209 17.32 -5.28 6.08
N ALA A 210 17.88 -6.46 6.33
CA ALA A 210 17.22 -7.73 6.01
C ALA A 210 16.07 -8.06 6.98
N GLN A 211 16.21 -7.69 8.26
CA GLN A 211 15.20 -7.94 9.29
C GLN A 211 14.04 -6.93 9.21
N LEU A 212 14.31 -5.68 8.79
CA LEU A 212 13.30 -4.65 8.53
C LEU A 212 12.35 -5.05 7.40
N ARG A 213 12.86 -5.63 6.30
CA ARG A 213 12.03 -6.11 5.18
C ARG A 213 11.10 -7.26 5.60
N GLY A 214 11.58 -8.15 6.47
CA GLY A 214 10.76 -9.22 7.05
C GLY A 214 9.65 -8.67 7.95
N PHE A 215 9.95 -7.63 8.72
CA PHE A 215 8.97 -6.93 9.55
C PHE A 215 7.93 -6.16 8.72
N GLU A 216 8.35 -5.48 7.66
CA GLU A 216 7.45 -4.75 6.76
C GLU A 216 6.38 -5.69 6.17
N ASN A 217 6.78 -6.86 5.68
CA ASN A 217 5.86 -7.88 5.19
C ASN A 217 4.94 -8.42 6.29
N ALA A 218 5.46 -8.60 7.50
CA ALA A 218 4.65 -9.00 8.64
C ALA A 218 3.61 -7.93 8.99
N LEU A 219 3.92 -6.65 8.81
CA LEU A 219 3.01 -5.52 9.04
C LEU A 219 1.90 -5.44 7.98
N TYR A 220 2.21 -5.68 6.71
CA TYR A 220 1.18 -5.77 5.66
C TYR A 220 0.16 -6.86 6.00
N LYS A 221 0.66 -8.05 6.37
CA LYS A 221 -0.18 -9.16 6.81
C LYS A 221 -0.96 -8.84 8.08
N LEU A 222 -0.32 -8.16 9.03
CA LEU A 222 -0.92 -7.72 10.29
C LEU A 222 -2.13 -6.82 10.04
N TRP A 223 -2.00 -5.86 9.12
CA TRP A 223 -3.10 -4.99 8.73
C TRP A 223 -4.24 -5.73 8.04
N ASP A 224 -3.93 -6.73 7.22
CA ASP A 224 -4.93 -7.59 6.61
C ASP A 224 -5.67 -8.47 7.66
N ASP A 225 -4.95 -8.92 8.70
CA ASP A 225 -5.54 -9.68 9.81
C ASP A 225 -6.41 -8.79 10.72
N VAL A 226 -6.03 -7.53 10.97
CA VAL A 226 -6.84 -6.57 11.77
C VAL A 226 -8.22 -6.34 11.14
N LYS A 227 -8.33 -6.40 9.81
CA LYS A 227 -9.62 -6.27 9.12
C LYS A 227 -10.60 -7.41 9.43
N GLN A 228 -10.11 -8.57 9.89
CA GLN A 228 -10.95 -9.72 10.27
C GLN A 228 -11.64 -9.53 11.64
N ILE A 229 -11.29 -8.49 12.41
CA ILE A 229 -11.92 -8.21 13.72
C ILE A 229 -13.43 -8.00 13.57
N PHE A 230 -13.88 -7.43 12.45
CA PHE A 230 -15.30 -7.27 12.14
C PHE A 230 -16.01 -8.63 12.10
N ASP A 231 -15.49 -9.57 11.32
CA ASP A 231 -16.07 -10.91 11.17
C ASP A 231 -16.14 -11.67 12.49
N LEU A 232 -15.13 -11.48 13.36
CA LEU A 232 -15.08 -12.08 14.69
C LEU A 232 -16.20 -11.56 15.61
N LEU A 233 -16.48 -10.25 15.57
CA LEU A 233 -17.46 -9.61 16.46
C LEU A 233 -18.89 -9.61 15.89
N ALA A 234 -19.05 -9.67 14.57
CA ALA A 234 -20.35 -9.74 13.92
C ALA A 234 -21.12 -11.01 14.29
N ASP A 235 -20.42 -12.14 14.45
CA ASP A 235 -21.01 -13.39 14.96
C ASP A 235 -20.24 -13.95 16.16
N LEU A 236 -20.55 -13.43 17.35
CA LEU A 236 -19.94 -13.85 18.60
C LEU A 236 -20.15 -15.33 18.93
N GLN A 237 -21.27 -15.92 18.47
CA GLN A 237 -21.62 -17.30 18.80
C GLN A 237 -20.91 -18.29 17.88
N ALA A 238 -20.93 -18.05 16.56
CA ALA A 238 -20.22 -18.90 15.62
C ALA A 238 -18.70 -18.80 15.77
N ASN A 239 -18.19 -17.64 16.22
CA ASN A 239 -16.77 -17.42 16.44
C ASN A 239 -16.33 -17.63 17.90
N SER A 240 -17.17 -18.21 18.78
CA SER A 240 -16.85 -18.35 20.20
C SER A 240 -15.53 -19.08 20.45
N GLU A 241 -15.23 -20.15 19.71
CA GLU A 241 -13.95 -20.87 19.80
C GLU A 241 -12.75 -20.00 19.45
N LYS A 242 -12.86 -19.18 18.39
CA LYS A 242 -11.82 -18.24 17.96
C LYS A 242 -11.69 -17.08 18.95
N LEU A 243 -12.81 -16.58 19.46
CA LEU A 243 -12.82 -15.52 20.47
C LEU A 243 -12.18 -15.99 21.78
N LEU A 244 -12.34 -17.26 22.17
CA LEU A 244 -11.66 -17.86 23.33
C LEU A 244 -10.13 -17.97 23.16
N GLU A 245 -9.56 -17.66 21.98
CA GLU A 245 -8.12 -17.41 21.85
C GLU A 245 -7.73 -16.05 22.46
N TYR A 246 -8.62 -15.06 22.38
CA TYR A 246 -8.40 -13.67 22.80
C TYR A 246 -9.04 -13.32 24.15
N PHE A 247 -10.15 -13.95 24.49
CA PHE A 247 -10.97 -13.71 25.69
C PHE A 247 -10.88 -14.90 26.65
N THR A 248 -10.99 -14.63 27.94
CA THR A 248 -11.36 -15.67 28.92
C THR A 248 -12.85 -16.01 28.80
N GLU A 249 -13.25 -17.19 29.31
CA GLU A 249 -14.67 -17.59 29.30
C GLU A 249 -15.56 -16.55 30.01
N ALA A 250 -15.09 -15.99 31.12
CA ALA A 250 -15.80 -14.95 31.86
C ALA A 250 -15.93 -13.63 31.08
N GLU A 251 -14.86 -13.19 30.41
CA GLU A 251 -14.90 -11.96 29.58
C GLU A 251 -15.80 -12.16 28.35
N LEU A 252 -15.77 -13.34 27.72
CA LEU A 252 -16.64 -13.67 26.59
C LEU A 252 -18.12 -13.72 27.03
N GLU A 253 -18.41 -14.30 28.19
CA GLU A 253 -19.77 -14.33 28.74
C GLU A 253 -20.28 -12.91 29.04
N GLN A 254 -19.42 -12.05 29.59
CA GLN A 254 -19.76 -10.63 29.82
C GLN A 254 -20.02 -9.90 28.50
N LEU A 255 -19.24 -10.17 27.45
CA LEU A 255 -19.46 -9.63 26.10
C LEU A 255 -20.76 -10.14 25.48
N LEU A 256 -21.08 -11.42 25.65
CA LEU A 256 -22.34 -12.01 25.18
C LEU A 256 -23.57 -11.44 25.91
N LYS A 257 -23.41 -10.96 27.15
CA LYS A 257 -24.45 -10.29 27.95
C LYS A 257 -24.51 -8.78 27.74
N ALA A 258 -23.62 -8.21 26.93
CA ALA A 258 -23.64 -6.79 26.62
C ALA A 258 -24.94 -6.38 25.93
N SER A 259 -25.36 -5.13 26.14
CA SER A 259 -26.58 -4.61 25.50
C SER A 259 -26.42 -4.56 23.97
N SER A 260 -27.54 -4.66 23.24
CA SER A 260 -27.52 -4.55 21.79
C SER A 260 -26.98 -3.18 21.33
N GLU A 261 -27.19 -2.11 22.10
CA GLU A 261 -26.61 -0.79 21.82
C GLU A 261 -25.08 -0.80 21.92
N ALA A 262 -24.53 -1.44 22.95
CA ALA A 262 -23.08 -1.54 23.14
C ALA A 262 -22.42 -2.33 22.00
N ILE A 263 -23.04 -3.44 21.60
CA ILE A 263 -22.59 -4.24 20.45
C ILE A 263 -22.69 -3.45 19.14
N ALA A 264 -23.77 -2.67 18.95
CA ALA A 264 -23.93 -1.79 17.79
C ALA A 264 -22.79 -0.76 17.70
N LYS A 265 -22.44 -0.10 18.82
CA LYS A 265 -21.31 0.83 18.87
C LYS A 265 -19.97 0.13 18.59
N ALA A 266 -19.75 -1.05 19.16
CA ALA A 266 -18.54 -1.83 18.89
C ALA A 266 -18.40 -2.18 17.40
N LEU A 267 -19.48 -2.65 16.75
CA LEU A 267 -19.47 -2.96 15.33
C LEU A 267 -19.20 -1.71 14.47
N MET A 268 -19.80 -0.55 14.81
CA MET A 268 -19.51 0.72 14.14
C MET A 268 -18.03 1.10 14.23
N ILE A 269 -17.44 1.01 15.42
CA ILE A 269 -16.03 1.35 15.66
C ILE A 269 -15.10 0.41 14.90
N VAL A 270 -15.43 -0.87 14.81
CA VAL A 270 -14.62 -1.87 14.09
C VAL A 270 -14.75 -1.73 12.57
N SER A 271 -15.85 -1.16 12.09
CA SER A 271 -16.01 -0.78 10.68
C SER A 271 -15.21 0.48 10.30
N ASP A 272 -14.74 1.26 11.27
CA ASP A 272 -13.98 2.50 11.05
C ASP A 272 -12.47 2.21 10.79
N GLU A 273 -12.11 2.02 9.52
CA GLU A 273 -10.73 1.75 9.12
C GLU A 273 -9.73 2.86 9.54
N PRO A 274 -10.02 4.17 9.40
CA PRO A 274 -9.17 5.23 9.94
C PRO A 274 -8.86 5.08 11.44
N LEU A 275 -9.86 4.73 12.26
CA LEU A 275 -9.62 4.53 13.70
C LEU A 275 -8.77 3.29 13.98
N LEU A 276 -9.01 2.18 13.29
CA LEU A 276 -8.18 0.97 13.40
C LEU A 276 -6.73 1.25 12.96
N PHE A 277 -6.54 2.13 11.97
CA PHE A 277 -5.22 2.58 11.55
C PHE A 277 -4.51 3.37 12.65
N VAL A 278 -5.22 4.28 13.34
CA VAL A 278 -4.67 5.02 14.49
C VAL A 278 -4.21 4.06 15.60
N TYR A 279 -4.98 3.02 15.93
CA TYR A 279 -4.55 2.01 16.92
C TYR A 279 -3.32 1.24 16.45
N THR A 280 -3.26 0.89 15.16
CA THR A 280 -2.10 0.23 14.57
C THR A 280 -0.86 1.13 14.60
N ALA A 281 -1.01 2.42 14.28
CA ALA A 281 0.04 3.43 14.35
C ALA A 281 0.56 3.63 15.79
N ALA A 282 -0.34 3.62 16.78
CA ALA A 282 0.03 3.71 18.19
C ALA A 282 0.85 2.48 18.62
N PHE A 283 0.44 1.28 18.22
CA PHE A 283 1.17 0.05 18.50
C PHE A 283 2.57 0.03 17.84
N ILE A 284 2.66 0.46 16.58
CA ILE A 284 3.96 0.58 15.89
C ILE A 284 4.84 1.62 16.58
N SER A 285 4.28 2.75 17.00
CA SER A 285 5.01 3.79 17.73
C SER A 285 5.52 3.27 19.08
N TRP A 286 4.70 2.50 19.79
CA TRP A 286 5.11 1.80 21.01
C TRP A 286 6.28 0.83 20.76
N MET A 287 6.25 0.07 19.66
CA MET A 287 7.38 -0.80 19.29
C MET A 287 8.64 0.01 18.96
N ARG A 288 8.51 1.13 18.23
CA ARG A 288 9.64 2.00 17.88
C ARG A 288 10.34 2.57 19.11
N MET A 289 9.60 2.76 20.21
CA MET A 289 10.14 3.25 21.49
C MET A 289 10.96 2.21 22.27
N LEU A 290 10.99 0.94 21.84
CA LEU A 290 11.80 -0.10 22.49
C LEU A 290 13.29 0.06 22.19
N PRO A 291 14.18 -0.24 23.16
CA PRO A 291 15.59 -0.35 22.87
C PRO A 291 15.87 -1.51 21.88
N PRO A 292 16.88 -1.39 21.01
CA PRO A 292 17.11 -2.30 19.88
C PRO A 292 17.13 -3.80 20.22
N ARG A 293 17.75 -4.18 21.35
CA ARG A 293 17.76 -5.57 21.82
C ARG A 293 16.34 -6.11 22.07
N TYR A 294 15.51 -5.32 22.75
CA TYR A 294 14.14 -5.71 23.09
C TYR A 294 13.24 -5.63 21.86
N LEU A 295 13.51 -4.70 20.95
CA LEU A 295 12.82 -4.65 19.67
C LEU A 295 13.09 -5.91 18.86
N ALA A 296 14.32 -6.41 18.76
CA ALA A 296 14.60 -7.66 18.05
C ALA A 296 13.93 -8.89 18.69
N GLU A 297 13.91 -8.97 20.02
CA GLU A 297 13.18 -10.02 20.75
C GLU A 297 11.66 -9.92 20.49
N ALA A 298 11.11 -8.71 20.50
CA ALA A 298 9.70 -8.48 20.20
C ALA A 298 9.37 -8.78 18.73
N LEU A 299 10.13 -8.27 17.77
CA LEU A 299 9.91 -8.45 16.32
C LEU A 299 9.85 -9.92 15.89
N GLY A 300 10.69 -10.78 16.48
CA GLY A 300 10.69 -12.21 16.19
C GLY A 300 9.51 -12.97 16.80
N GLU A 301 8.82 -12.39 17.77
CA GLU A 301 7.75 -13.02 18.55
C GLU A 301 6.37 -12.37 18.33
N MET A 302 6.34 -11.18 17.72
CA MET A 302 5.12 -10.42 17.43
C MET A 302 4.26 -11.13 16.37
N ARG A 303 2.98 -11.29 16.69
CA ARG A 303 1.96 -11.90 15.84
C ARG A 303 0.74 -10.99 15.75
N ALA A 304 -0.08 -11.19 14.73
CA ALA A 304 -1.33 -10.46 14.58
C ALA A 304 -2.26 -10.57 15.78
N SER A 305 -2.23 -11.70 16.47
CA SER A 305 -3.04 -11.90 17.67
C SER A 305 -2.73 -10.93 18.81
N ILE A 306 -1.51 -10.38 18.91
CA ILE A 306 -1.15 -9.40 19.95
C ILE A 306 -1.78 -8.05 19.63
N LEU A 307 -1.66 -7.56 18.39
CA LEU A 307 -2.31 -6.32 17.98
C LEU A 307 -3.83 -6.43 18.06
N ILE A 308 -4.40 -7.54 17.56
CA ILE A 308 -5.84 -7.81 17.64
C ILE A 308 -6.30 -7.76 19.09
N ASN A 309 -5.56 -8.38 20.03
CA ASN A 309 -5.92 -8.33 21.44
C ASN A 309 -5.85 -6.92 22.03
N LEU A 310 -4.86 -6.10 21.66
CA LEU A 310 -4.77 -4.70 22.10
C LEU A 310 -5.94 -3.86 21.58
N ILE A 311 -6.34 -4.07 20.33
CA ILE A 311 -7.51 -3.41 19.73
C ILE A 311 -8.78 -3.88 20.46
N LEU A 312 -8.96 -5.20 20.65
CA LEU A 312 -10.10 -5.76 21.38
C LEU A 312 -10.14 -5.25 22.82
N ALA A 313 -9.01 -5.10 23.50
CA ALA A 313 -8.95 -4.55 24.86
C ALA A 313 -9.47 -3.12 24.91
N ARG A 314 -9.13 -2.30 23.90
CA ARG A 314 -9.65 -0.93 23.79
C ARG A 314 -11.15 -0.93 23.49
N LEU A 315 -11.60 -1.74 22.55
CA LEU A 315 -13.02 -1.83 22.15
C LEU A 315 -13.92 -2.28 23.30
N THR A 316 -13.51 -3.34 23.99
CA THR A 316 -14.29 -3.97 25.06
C THR A 316 -14.30 -3.13 26.34
N ALA A 317 -13.29 -2.30 26.57
CA ALA A 317 -13.30 -1.29 27.62
C ALA A 317 -14.46 -0.28 27.44
N GLY A 318 -14.78 0.11 26.20
CA GLY A 318 -15.96 0.93 25.89
C GLY A 318 -17.29 0.27 26.24
N LEU A 319 -17.30 -1.06 26.36
CA LEU A 319 -18.44 -1.89 26.72
C LEU A 319 -18.48 -2.24 28.21
N GLY A 320 -17.56 -1.72 29.02
CA GLY A 320 -17.43 -2.03 30.44
C GLY A 320 -16.80 -3.40 30.74
N VAL A 321 -16.20 -4.05 29.74
CA VAL A 321 -15.47 -5.30 29.89
C VAL A 321 -13.98 -4.96 29.97
N GLY A 322 -13.41 -5.01 31.18
CA GLY A 322 -11.99 -4.74 31.39
C GLY A 322 -11.13 -5.90 30.92
N LEU A 323 -10.74 -5.89 29.63
CA LEU A 323 -9.92 -6.97 29.08
C LEU A 323 -8.48 -6.89 29.57
N ARG A 324 -7.93 -8.05 29.93
CA ARG A 324 -6.48 -8.27 30.00
C ARG A 324 -6.06 -9.18 28.86
N MET A 325 -4.84 -9.00 28.36
CA MET A 325 -4.36 -9.91 27.32
C MET A 325 -4.34 -11.37 27.78
N SER A 326 -4.92 -12.25 26.96
CA SER A 326 -5.11 -13.65 27.35
C SER A 326 -3.78 -14.39 27.51
N GLY A 327 -3.74 -15.32 28.47
CA GLY A 327 -2.60 -16.21 28.64
C GLY A 327 -2.31 -17.06 27.40
N LYS A 328 -3.32 -17.33 26.56
CA LYS A 328 -3.17 -18.06 25.29
C LYS A 328 -2.43 -17.23 24.24
N VAL A 329 -2.73 -15.93 24.11
CA VAL A 329 -2.00 -15.01 23.23
C VAL A 329 -0.54 -14.89 23.71
N LEU A 330 -0.35 -14.68 25.02
CA LEU A 330 0.98 -14.51 25.63
C LEU A 330 1.84 -15.79 25.60
N ARG A 331 1.24 -16.99 25.57
CA ARG A 331 1.97 -18.28 25.50
C ARG A 331 2.97 -18.34 24.36
N HIS A 332 2.67 -17.67 23.25
CA HIS A 332 3.46 -17.72 22.02
C HIS A 332 4.68 -16.79 22.04
N VAL A 333 4.71 -15.81 22.94
CA VAL A 333 5.87 -14.96 23.25
C VAL A 333 6.80 -15.79 24.12
N ARG A 334 8.07 -16.01 23.78
CA ARG A 334 8.97 -16.85 24.61
C ARG A 334 9.55 -16.03 25.76
N SER A 335 9.75 -14.73 25.57
CA SER A 335 10.30 -13.85 26.60
C SER A 335 9.27 -13.54 27.70
N GLU A 336 9.53 -14.02 28.93
CA GLU A 336 8.70 -13.76 30.11
C GLU A 336 8.58 -12.26 30.42
N ARG A 337 9.64 -11.51 30.15
CA ARG A 337 9.69 -10.07 30.31
C ARG A 337 8.80 -9.34 29.30
N VAL A 338 8.83 -9.76 28.02
CA VAL A 338 7.95 -9.19 27.00
C VAL A 338 6.50 -9.51 27.33
N ARG A 339 6.20 -10.71 27.84
CA ARG A 339 4.85 -11.09 28.28
C ARG A 339 4.30 -10.16 29.37
N THR A 340 5.06 -9.96 30.43
CA THR A 340 4.63 -9.13 31.57
C THR A 340 4.39 -7.68 31.17
N TRP A 341 5.27 -7.14 30.32
CA TRP A 341 5.13 -5.77 29.83
C TRP A 341 3.95 -5.61 28.87
N LEU A 342 3.77 -6.54 27.92
CA LEU A 342 2.62 -6.57 27.03
C LEU A 342 1.30 -6.67 27.80
N GLN A 343 1.24 -7.54 28.82
CA GLN A 343 0.08 -7.68 29.68
C GLN A 343 -0.23 -6.37 30.43
N ALA A 344 0.78 -5.76 31.07
CA ALA A 344 0.62 -4.50 31.81
C ALA A 344 0.23 -3.33 30.89
N SER A 345 0.79 -3.29 29.68
CA SER A 345 0.47 -2.28 28.66
C SER A 345 -0.96 -2.44 28.15
N SER A 346 -1.40 -3.68 27.88
CA SER A 346 -2.79 -3.96 27.47
C SER A 346 -3.80 -3.53 28.53
N GLN A 347 -3.47 -3.75 29.80
CA GLN A 347 -4.32 -3.36 30.92
C GLN A 347 -4.42 -1.84 31.06
N ARG A 348 -3.30 -1.11 30.93
CA ARG A 348 -3.31 0.36 30.92
C ARG A 348 -4.07 0.92 29.72
N LEU A 349 -3.93 0.29 28.55
CA LEU A 349 -4.65 0.67 27.34
C LEU A 349 -6.17 0.46 27.51
N GLY A 350 -6.59 -0.66 28.10
CA GLY A 350 -7.99 -0.95 28.42
C GLY A 350 -8.57 -0.09 29.56
N GLN A 351 -7.74 0.68 30.27
CA GLN A 351 -8.18 1.66 31.27
C GLN A 351 -8.38 3.06 30.69
N LEU A 352 -7.98 3.30 29.43
CA LEU A 352 -8.32 4.54 28.73
C LEU A 352 -9.85 4.61 28.58
N GLY A 353 -10.44 5.75 28.94
CA GLY A 353 -11.88 5.89 29.17
C GLY A 353 -12.75 5.36 28.03
N GLY A 354 -13.79 4.60 28.35
CA GLY A 354 -14.78 4.11 27.39
C GLY A 354 -15.67 5.21 26.80
N ASP A 355 -15.76 6.36 27.49
CA ASP A 355 -16.64 7.47 27.11
C ASP A 355 -16.23 8.11 25.78
N SER A 356 -14.93 8.22 25.49
CA SER A 356 -14.44 8.79 24.22
C SER A 356 -14.71 7.87 23.03
N LEU A 357 -14.65 6.55 23.21
CA LEU A 357 -15.06 5.57 22.20
C LEU A 357 -16.56 5.63 21.91
N ASN A 358 -17.36 5.76 22.96
CA ASN A 358 -18.80 5.89 22.81
C ASN A 358 -19.17 7.20 22.10
N ALA A 359 -18.53 8.31 22.47
CA ALA A 359 -18.67 9.59 21.77
C ALA A 359 -18.22 9.51 20.30
N HIS A 360 -17.13 8.78 20.01
CA HIS A 360 -16.69 8.52 18.63
C HIS A 360 -17.76 7.77 17.84
N ALA A 361 -18.33 6.71 18.40
CA ALA A 361 -19.39 5.94 17.75
C ALA A 361 -20.63 6.80 17.45
N ASP A 362 -20.99 7.71 18.36
CA ASP A 362 -22.13 8.62 18.19
C ASP A 362 -21.90 9.64 17.06
N VAL A 363 -20.66 10.13 16.90
CA VAL A 363 -20.28 11.05 15.80
C VAL A 363 -20.10 10.31 14.47
N LEU A 364 -19.62 9.06 14.51
CA LEU A 364 -19.44 8.20 13.34
C LEU A 364 -20.79 7.78 12.74
N LYS A 365 -21.79 7.55 13.60
CA LYS A 365 -23.15 7.10 13.26
C LYS A 365 -23.75 7.83 12.04
N PRO A 366 -23.93 9.16 12.01
CA PRO A 366 -24.52 9.85 10.85
C PRO A 366 -23.71 9.68 9.56
N VAL A 367 -22.38 9.60 9.66
CA VAL A 367 -21.46 9.54 8.53
C VAL A 367 -21.47 8.15 7.88
N VAL A 368 -21.37 7.11 8.70
CA VAL A 368 -21.45 5.71 8.27
C VAL A 368 -22.86 5.35 7.78
N ILE A 369 -23.89 5.96 8.36
CA ILE A 369 -25.28 5.60 8.04
C ILE A 369 -25.80 6.21 6.75
N ALA A 370 -25.34 7.42 6.41
CA ALA A 370 -25.77 8.16 5.25
C ALA A 370 -25.10 7.74 3.91
N GLY A 371 -24.26 6.69 3.92
CA GLY A 371 -23.47 6.24 2.77
C GLY A 371 -24.28 5.98 1.49
N ARG A 372 -23.78 6.48 0.35
CA ARG A 372 -24.38 6.35 -1.00
C ARG A 372 -23.95 5.02 -1.65
N GLY A 373 -24.85 4.03 -1.71
CA GLY A 373 -24.65 2.77 -2.46
C GLY A 373 -25.56 2.66 -3.69
N PRO A 374 -25.17 1.89 -4.75
CA PRO A 374 -25.95 1.74 -5.98
C PRO A 374 -27.23 0.89 -5.80
N SER A 375 -28.23 1.14 -6.67
CA SER A 375 -29.61 0.65 -6.55
C SER A 375 -29.96 -0.58 -7.40
N VAL A 376 -30.97 -1.36 -6.97
CA VAL A 376 -32.16 -1.85 -7.73
C VAL A 376 -32.73 -3.19 -7.17
N GLY A 377 -34.05 -3.28 -6.99
CA GLY A 377 -34.84 -4.54 -6.92
C GLY A 377 -36.04 -4.50 -5.95
N PRO A 378 -37.18 -5.20 -6.20
CA PRO A 378 -38.37 -5.15 -5.33
C PRO A 378 -38.18 -5.92 -4.02
N ALA A 379 -38.77 -5.41 -2.93
CA ALA A 379 -38.69 -5.98 -1.58
C ALA A 379 -39.33 -7.38 -1.46
N PRO A 380 -38.74 -8.31 -0.67
CA PRO A 380 -39.36 -9.61 -0.39
C PRO A 380 -40.62 -9.47 0.47
N VAL A 381 -41.67 -10.20 0.11
CA VAL A 381 -43.04 -10.11 0.68
C VAL A 381 -43.23 -10.97 1.94
N THR A 382 -42.23 -11.06 2.84
CA THR A 382 -42.24 -12.10 3.90
C THR A 382 -41.91 -11.55 5.30
N PRO A 383 -42.63 -11.96 6.37
CA PRO A 383 -42.45 -11.42 7.73
C PRO A 383 -41.07 -11.70 8.35
N LEU A 384 -40.55 -10.77 9.16
CA LEU A 384 -39.37 -10.95 10.02
C LEU A 384 -39.83 -11.46 11.38
N HIS A 385 -39.24 -12.54 11.86
CA HIS A 385 -39.43 -12.99 13.25
C HIS A 385 -38.25 -12.54 14.10
N ILE A 386 -38.46 -11.57 15.00
CA ILE A 386 -37.44 -11.06 15.91
C ILE A 386 -37.64 -11.69 17.28
N THR A 387 -36.66 -12.46 17.74
CA THR A 387 -36.60 -12.99 19.11
C THR A 387 -35.60 -12.12 19.89
N ALA A 388 -36.10 -11.22 20.73
CA ALA A 388 -35.25 -10.30 21.51
C ALA A 388 -35.14 -10.81 22.96
N GLY A 389 -34.25 -11.78 23.21
CA GLY A 389 -34.00 -12.32 24.55
C GLY A 389 -35.29 -12.71 25.30
N ASP A 390 -35.50 -12.17 26.50
CA ASP A 390 -36.65 -12.46 27.38
C ASP A 390 -37.98 -11.77 26.98
N SER A 391 -38.02 -11.04 25.85
CA SER A 391 -39.25 -10.41 25.35
C SER A 391 -40.04 -11.36 24.45
N PRO A 392 -41.39 -11.31 24.46
CA PRO A 392 -42.20 -12.16 23.59
C PRO A 392 -41.83 -11.94 22.10
N PRO A 393 -41.81 -13.01 21.28
CA PRO A 393 -41.36 -12.95 19.90
C PRO A 393 -42.18 -11.93 19.11
N LEU A 394 -41.50 -10.96 18.50
CA LEU A 394 -42.13 -9.90 17.71
C LEU A 394 -42.13 -10.31 16.24
N SER A 395 -43.31 -10.65 15.72
CA SER A 395 -43.51 -10.93 14.30
C SER A 395 -43.74 -9.62 13.55
N VAL A 396 -42.73 -9.15 12.83
CA VAL A 396 -42.79 -7.93 12.01
C VAL A 396 -43.29 -8.32 10.62
N SER A 397 -44.55 -8.02 10.32
CA SER A 397 -45.12 -8.14 8.97
C SER A 397 -44.51 -7.09 8.03
N ASN A 398 -44.14 -7.49 6.80
CA ASN A 398 -43.58 -6.62 5.74
C ASN A 398 -42.33 -5.81 6.12
N PRO A 399 -41.26 -6.45 6.61
CA PRO A 399 -40.01 -5.75 6.90
C PRO A 399 -39.32 -5.32 5.59
N ALA A 400 -38.90 -4.06 5.53
CA ALA A 400 -37.78 -3.66 4.67
C ALA A 400 -36.52 -3.67 5.54
N PRO A 401 -35.81 -4.81 5.69
CA PRO A 401 -34.58 -4.83 6.47
C PRO A 401 -33.53 -4.01 5.72
N VAL A 402 -32.73 -3.25 6.46
CA VAL A 402 -31.54 -2.57 5.93
C VAL A 402 -30.34 -3.13 6.68
N VAL A 403 -29.53 -3.94 5.99
CA VAL A 403 -28.38 -4.64 6.58
C VAL A 403 -27.09 -4.12 5.98
N ARG A 404 -26.09 -3.94 6.85
CA ARG A 404 -24.78 -3.37 6.53
C ARG A 404 -23.74 -4.49 6.51
N GLU A 405 -23.08 -4.69 5.37
CA GLU A 405 -21.85 -5.48 5.23
C GLU A 405 -20.67 -4.53 4.95
N LYS A 406 -19.46 -5.07 4.91
CA LYS A 406 -18.27 -4.32 4.49
C LYS A 406 -17.94 -4.75 3.06
N SER A 407 -18.00 -3.82 2.11
CA SER A 407 -17.38 -4.02 0.80
C SER A 407 -15.88 -4.19 1.00
N GLN A 408 -15.23 -4.84 0.05
CA GLN A 408 -13.79 -5.12 0.05
C GLN A 408 -12.94 -4.02 0.70
N PRO A 409 -11.83 -4.39 1.38
CA PRO A 409 -11.07 -3.46 2.20
C PRO A 409 -10.64 -2.22 1.41
N SER A 410 -11.07 -1.04 1.87
CA SER A 410 -10.81 0.25 1.21
C SER A 410 -9.39 0.76 1.44
N THR A 411 -8.73 0.26 2.50
CA THR A 411 -7.36 0.60 2.88
C THR A 411 -6.35 -0.48 2.53
N ARG A 412 -5.30 -0.07 1.83
CA ARG A 412 -4.08 -0.88 1.65
C ARG A 412 -2.89 -0.12 2.21
N LEU A 413 -2.11 -0.80 3.07
CA LEU A 413 -0.79 -0.32 3.43
C LEU A 413 0.11 -0.44 2.20
N SER A 414 0.80 0.64 1.85
CA SER A 414 1.78 0.67 0.77
C SER A 414 3.05 1.37 1.26
N LYS A 415 4.19 0.95 0.70
CA LYS A 415 5.47 1.53 1.05
C LYS A 415 5.60 2.91 0.43
N GLN A 416 5.84 3.92 1.25
CA GLN A 416 6.23 5.25 0.80
C GLN A 416 7.73 5.41 1.04
N GLU A 417 8.55 4.96 0.09
CA GLU A 417 9.98 5.30 0.08
C GLU A 417 10.14 6.71 -0.49
N HIS A 418 10.86 7.57 0.23
CA HIS A 418 11.35 8.81 -0.34
C HIS A 418 12.51 8.49 -1.29
N HIS A 419 12.31 8.75 -2.57
CA HIS A 419 13.37 8.66 -3.57
C HIS A 419 13.80 10.08 -3.93
N ASP A 420 15.10 10.35 -3.88
CA ASP A 420 15.65 11.56 -4.50
C ASP A 420 15.42 11.47 -6.01
N ASP A 421 14.51 12.28 -6.56
CA ASP A 421 14.16 12.29 -7.99
C ASP A 421 14.58 13.61 -8.64
N ALA A 422 15.47 13.52 -9.63
CA ALA A 422 15.91 14.61 -10.49
C ALA A 422 15.23 14.45 -11.86
N SER A 423 13.91 14.57 -11.88
CA SER A 423 13.08 14.29 -13.04
C SER A 423 13.35 15.27 -14.19
N THR A 424 14.06 14.83 -15.22
CA THR A 424 14.38 15.63 -16.41
C THR A 424 14.46 14.71 -17.63
N GLN A 425 13.80 15.08 -18.72
CA GLN A 425 13.80 14.28 -19.95
C GLN A 425 15.20 14.21 -20.57
N SER A 426 15.60 13.03 -21.06
CA SER A 426 16.83 12.86 -21.83
C SER A 426 16.78 13.66 -23.14
N THR A 427 17.91 14.21 -23.57
CA THR A 427 18.00 14.97 -24.83
C THR A 427 18.89 14.26 -25.85
N ASN A 428 18.58 14.42 -27.13
CA ASN A 428 19.46 14.01 -28.22
C ASN A 428 20.69 14.97 -28.31
N PRO A 429 21.68 14.67 -29.17
CA PRO A 429 22.81 15.57 -29.43
C PRO A 429 22.49 17.00 -29.86
N ASN A 430 21.32 17.26 -30.47
CA ASN A 430 20.87 18.61 -30.83
C ASN A 430 20.28 19.39 -29.63
N GLY A 431 20.07 18.72 -28.49
CA GLY A 431 19.46 19.31 -27.30
C GLY A 431 17.94 19.12 -27.24
N ASP A 432 17.32 18.45 -28.21
CA ASP A 432 15.88 18.22 -28.21
C ASP A 432 15.53 17.05 -27.28
N PRO A 433 14.42 17.13 -26.52
CA PRO A 433 13.91 16.01 -25.72
C PRO A 433 13.66 14.79 -26.61
N ALA A 434 14.27 13.65 -26.28
CA ALA A 434 14.20 12.45 -27.11
C ALA A 434 14.14 11.16 -26.27
N ASP A 435 13.27 10.24 -26.68
CA ASP A 435 13.21 8.90 -26.10
C ASP A 435 14.18 7.94 -26.82
N SER A 436 14.31 6.71 -26.32
CA SER A 436 15.15 5.69 -26.93
C SER A 436 14.55 5.23 -28.26
N ALA A 437 15.36 4.69 -29.16
CA ALA A 437 14.89 4.25 -30.47
C ALA A 437 13.76 3.22 -30.36
N ALA A 438 13.84 2.30 -29.38
CA ALA A 438 12.82 1.29 -29.12
C ALA A 438 11.47 1.87 -28.62
N GLN A 439 11.50 3.05 -28.01
CA GLN A 439 10.34 3.71 -27.39
C GLN A 439 9.78 4.85 -28.26
N THR A 440 10.59 5.30 -29.22
CA THR A 440 10.24 6.41 -30.11
C THR A 440 9.13 6.00 -31.04
N ARG A 441 8.04 6.78 -31.04
CA ARG A 441 6.91 6.54 -31.93
C ARG A 441 7.31 6.86 -33.38
N THR A 442 7.21 5.88 -34.26
CA THR A 442 7.40 6.04 -35.70
C THR A 442 6.10 5.72 -36.45
N ASN A 443 6.04 6.02 -37.76
CA ASN A 443 4.87 5.74 -38.60
C ASN A 443 5.29 5.13 -39.95
N GLY A 444 5.56 3.82 -39.96
CA GLY A 444 5.90 3.06 -41.17
C GLY A 444 7.32 3.27 -41.73
N CYS A 445 8.02 4.32 -41.30
CA CYS A 445 9.42 4.59 -41.60
C CYS A 445 10.21 4.81 -40.30
N PRO A 446 11.53 4.57 -40.27
CA PRO A 446 12.38 4.73 -39.07
C PRO A 446 12.63 6.20 -38.69
N VAL A 447 11.60 7.05 -38.71
CA VAL A 447 11.67 8.47 -38.41
C VAL A 447 10.86 8.77 -37.15
N SER A 448 11.48 9.46 -36.21
CA SER A 448 10.84 9.96 -34.99
C SER A 448 9.70 10.92 -35.35
N MET A 449 8.47 10.61 -34.93
CA MET A 449 7.32 11.52 -35.12
C MET A 449 7.38 12.76 -34.23
N VAL A 450 8.34 12.84 -33.30
CA VAL A 450 8.51 13.95 -32.36
C VAL A 450 9.64 14.88 -32.83
N THR A 451 10.80 14.32 -33.15
CA THR A 451 12.03 15.08 -33.45
C THR A 451 12.38 15.09 -34.94
N GLY A 452 11.78 14.23 -35.75
CA GLY A 452 12.14 14.08 -37.17
C GLY A 452 13.47 13.34 -37.41
N GLU A 453 14.09 12.80 -36.36
CA GLU A 453 15.34 12.04 -36.47
C GLU A 453 15.11 10.70 -37.18
N GLU A 454 15.98 10.34 -38.12
CA GLU A 454 16.10 8.97 -38.59
C GLU A 454 16.85 8.11 -37.57
N LEU A 455 16.31 6.93 -37.26
CA LEU A 455 16.76 6.00 -36.23
C LEU A 455 16.87 4.58 -36.80
N LEU A 456 18.08 4.06 -36.94
CA LEU A 456 18.31 2.71 -37.46
C LEU A 456 19.12 1.88 -36.46
N THR A 457 18.52 0.83 -35.91
CA THR A 457 19.19 -0.12 -35.00
C THR A 457 19.39 -1.44 -35.71
N LEU A 458 20.61 -1.97 -35.65
CA LEU A 458 20.99 -3.26 -36.25
C LEU A 458 21.74 -4.11 -35.23
N ASP A 459 21.42 -5.40 -35.19
CA ASP A 459 22.09 -6.39 -34.35
C ASP A 459 23.23 -7.03 -35.15
N ASP A 460 24.46 -6.91 -34.67
CA ASP A 460 25.64 -7.37 -35.40
C ASP A 460 26.30 -8.62 -34.77
N GLY A 461 25.86 -9.04 -33.59
CA GLY A 461 26.36 -10.25 -32.95
C GLY A 461 25.91 -10.45 -31.51
N THR A 462 26.08 -11.66 -30.99
CA THR A 462 25.71 -12.00 -29.61
C THR A 462 26.86 -12.68 -28.87
N LEU A 463 26.96 -12.41 -27.57
CA LEU A 463 27.76 -13.14 -26.60
C LEU A 463 26.81 -13.94 -25.73
N ASP A 464 26.96 -15.26 -25.77
CA ASP A 464 26.19 -16.17 -24.93
C ASP A 464 26.80 -16.31 -23.53
N GLY A 465 25.98 -16.73 -22.58
CA GLY A 465 26.37 -16.86 -21.18
C GLY A 465 25.21 -16.67 -20.23
N ARG A 466 25.51 -16.56 -18.93
CA ARG A 466 24.49 -16.29 -17.89
C ARG A 466 23.92 -14.87 -17.97
N LEU A 467 24.73 -13.93 -18.47
CA LEU A 467 24.30 -12.60 -18.89
C LEU A 467 24.53 -12.50 -20.41
N PRO A 468 23.55 -12.93 -21.24
CA PRO A 468 23.64 -12.77 -22.69
C PRO A 468 23.75 -11.29 -23.07
N PHE A 469 24.53 -10.99 -24.12
CA PHE A 469 24.69 -9.63 -24.61
C PHE A 469 24.62 -9.58 -26.13
N THR A 470 23.77 -8.72 -26.66
CA THR A 470 23.71 -8.43 -28.09
C THR A 470 24.48 -7.15 -28.39
N PHE A 471 25.48 -7.25 -29.25
CA PHE A 471 26.13 -6.08 -29.80
C PHE A 471 25.24 -5.49 -30.89
N THR A 472 24.72 -4.30 -30.63
CA THR A 472 23.95 -3.53 -31.60
C THR A 472 24.72 -2.30 -32.02
N ARG A 473 24.53 -1.90 -33.27
CA ARG A 473 24.88 -0.56 -33.74
C ARG A 473 23.62 0.24 -33.98
N LEU A 474 23.74 1.55 -33.77
CA LEU A 474 22.62 2.46 -33.90
C LEU A 474 23.05 3.71 -34.67
N TYR A 475 22.28 4.07 -35.68
CA TYR A 475 22.40 5.36 -36.36
C TYR A 475 21.31 6.30 -35.87
N ARG A 476 21.71 7.54 -35.58
CA ARG A 476 20.81 8.63 -35.24
C ARG A 476 21.22 9.89 -35.98
N THR A 477 20.31 10.48 -36.75
CA THR A 477 20.64 11.65 -37.60
C THR A 477 21.10 12.86 -36.79
N SER A 478 20.58 13.08 -35.58
CA SER A 478 21.07 14.17 -34.72
C SER A 478 22.54 14.00 -34.32
N ALA A 479 23.08 12.78 -34.41
CA ALA A 479 24.47 12.47 -34.11
C ALA A 479 25.37 12.51 -35.36
N ALA A 480 24.88 12.95 -36.53
CA ALA A 480 25.62 12.88 -37.80
C ALA A 480 26.99 13.57 -37.79
N GLU A 481 27.20 14.56 -36.93
CA GLU A 481 28.51 15.23 -36.78
C GLU A 481 29.43 14.56 -35.76
N LEU A 482 28.94 13.57 -35.03
CA LEU A 482 29.71 12.83 -34.02
C LEU A 482 30.29 11.56 -34.64
N ASP A 483 31.60 11.42 -34.54
CA ASP A 483 32.30 10.16 -34.79
C ASP A 483 32.89 9.64 -33.48
N ILE A 484 32.34 8.53 -33.00
CA ILE A 484 32.79 7.86 -31.77
C ILE A 484 33.48 6.53 -32.05
N GLY A 485 33.97 6.33 -33.29
CA GLY A 485 34.73 5.16 -33.69
C GLY A 485 33.94 4.11 -34.48
N LEU A 486 32.63 4.31 -34.74
CA LEU A 486 31.87 3.51 -35.71
C LEU A 486 31.43 4.33 -36.93
N GLY A 487 32.09 5.48 -37.15
CA GLY A 487 31.73 6.43 -38.20
C GLY A 487 30.68 7.44 -37.74
N ARG A 488 30.49 8.46 -38.57
CA ARG A 488 29.61 9.61 -38.31
C ARG A 488 28.15 9.19 -38.12
N GLY A 489 27.53 9.62 -37.02
CA GLY A 489 26.14 9.31 -36.69
C GLY A 489 25.90 7.92 -36.12
N TRP A 490 26.91 7.05 -36.14
CA TRP A 490 26.82 5.68 -35.64
C TRP A 490 27.38 5.56 -34.22
N SER A 491 26.68 4.78 -33.40
CA SER A 491 27.09 4.35 -32.07
C SER A 491 26.87 2.85 -31.91
N HIS A 492 27.20 2.31 -30.72
CA HIS A 492 27.03 0.90 -30.43
C HIS A 492 26.69 0.62 -28.96
N ALA A 493 26.20 -0.59 -28.68
CA ALA A 493 25.72 -1.05 -27.38
C ALA A 493 26.69 -0.92 -26.18
N LEU A 494 27.99 -0.65 -26.43
CA LEU A 494 29.01 -0.45 -25.39
C LEU A 494 29.47 1.02 -25.29
N ALA A 495 28.89 1.93 -26.07
CA ALA A 495 29.32 3.33 -26.18
C ALA A 495 28.86 4.24 -25.02
N HIS A 496 28.39 3.64 -23.92
CA HIS A 496 28.00 4.37 -22.73
C HIS A 496 29.20 5.06 -22.06
N ARG A 497 28.99 6.28 -21.58
CA ARG A 497 30.01 7.07 -20.86
C ARG A 497 29.36 8.06 -19.91
N LEU A 498 30.10 8.48 -18.88
CA LEU A 498 29.69 9.58 -18.02
C LEU A 498 30.61 10.78 -18.25
N LEU A 499 30.02 11.97 -18.38
CA LEU A 499 30.74 13.22 -18.22
C LEU A 499 30.58 13.67 -16.77
N LEU A 500 31.71 13.84 -16.09
CA LEU A 500 31.76 14.26 -14.69
C LEU A 500 32.01 15.78 -14.65
N GLU A 501 30.97 16.56 -14.37
CA GLU A 501 30.98 18.03 -14.40
C GLU A 501 30.70 18.59 -13.00
N GLY A 502 31.73 18.64 -12.15
CA GLY A 502 31.60 19.14 -10.77
C GLY A 502 30.56 18.35 -9.97
N GLU A 503 29.45 19.03 -9.64
CA GLU A 503 28.30 18.50 -8.89
C GLU A 503 27.28 17.76 -9.77
N GLN A 504 27.52 17.64 -11.08
CA GLN A 504 26.65 16.92 -12.02
C GLN A 504 27.38 15.77 -12.71
N VAL A 505 26.60 14.74 -13.04
CA VAL A 505 27.01 13.60 -13.84
C VAL A 505 26.06 13.50 -15.03
N ILE A 506 26.60 13.64 -16.24
CA ILE A 506 25.82 13.48 -17.47
C ILE A 506 26.10 12.09 -18.02
N TRP A 507 25.10 11.22 -17.94
CA TRP A 507 25.14 9.93 -18.60
C TRP A 507 24.83 10.11 -20.08
N ILE A 508 25.78 9.70 -20.92
CA ILE A 508 25.57 9.57 -22.37
C ILE A 508 25.39 8.10 -22.68
N ASP A 509 24.20 7.75 -23.16
CA ASP A 509 23.83 6.37 -23.43
C ASP A 509 24.36 5.87 -24.78
N GLN A 510 24.09 4.60 -25.08
CA GLN A 510 24.47 3.94 -26.32
C GLN A 510 23.85 4.56 -27.58
N GLU A 511 22.85 5.45 -27.45
CA GLU A 511 22.23 6.18 -28.55
C GLU A 511 22.69 7.65 -28.65
N ASN A 512 23.72 8.01 -27.89
CA ASN A 512 24.21 9.39 -27.70
C ASN A 512 23.20 10.35 -27.04
N ARG A 513 22.16 9.84 -26.36
CA ARG A 513 21.26 10.69 -25.57
C ARG A 513 21.92 11.07 -24.24
N ARG A 514 21.64 12.29 -23.77
CA ARG A 514 22.22 12.87 -22.56
C ARG A 514 21.17 12.90 -21.46
N THR A 515 21.50 12.33 -20.31
CA THR A 515 20.68 12.37 -19.10
C THR A 515 21.51 12.93 -17.96
N ALA A 516 21.10 14.05 -17.40
CA ALA A 516 21.79 14.67 -16.28
C ALA A 516 21.30 14.12 -14.95
N PHE A 517 22.24 13.87 -14.04
CA PHE A 517 21.99 13.55 -12.64
C PHE A 517 22.81 14.49 -11.75
N PRO A 518 22.30 14.89 -10.58
CA PRO A 518 23.16 15.36 -9.50
C PRO A 518 24.18 14.28 -9.14
N ARG A 519 25.38 14.66 -8.73
CA ARG A 519 26.42 13.71 -8.34
C ARG A 519 25.99 12.92 -7.07
N PRO A 520 25.97 11.58 -7.11
CA PRO A 520 25.67 10.78 -5.93
C PRO A 520 26.68 11.04 -4.81
N SER A 521 26.20 10.98 -3.57
CA SER A 521 27.02 11.16 -2.37
C SER A 521 26.62 10.15 -1.30
N LEU A 522 27.39 10.03 -0.22
CA LEU A 522 26.99 9.18 0.92
C LEU A 522 25.64 9.57 1.54
N GLN A 523 25.23 10.85 1.41
CA GLN A 523 23.92 11.31 1.88
C GLN A 523 22.79 10.99 0.90
N ARG A 524 23.11 10.91 -0.40
CA ARG A 524 22.17 10.62 -1.50
C ARG A 524 22.79 9.55 -2.41
N PRO A 525 22.85 8.29 -1.96
CA PRO A 525 23.56 7.24 -2.68
C PRO A 525 22.80 6.74 -3.91
N ALA A 526 21.51 7.00 -4.02
CA ALA A 526 20.67 6.63 -5.14
C ALA A 526 19.84 7.84 -5.58
N ILE A 527 19.95 8.23 -6.85
CA ILE A 527 19.17 9.33 -7.42
C ILE A 527 18.45 8.81 -8.66
N HIS A 528 17.14 8.97 -8.65
CA HIS A 528 16.26 8.58 -9.74
C HIS A 528 16.06 9.75 -10.72
N ASN A 529 15.74 9.43 -11.96
CA ASN A 529 15.17 10.34 -12.93
C ASN A 529 13.98 9.65 -13.56
N SER A 530 12.79 9.97 -13.04
CA SER A 530 11.53 9.33 -13.43
C SER A 530 11.16 9.55 -14.91
N LEU A 531 11.44 10.73 -15.48
CA LEU A 531 11.18 11.04 -16.89
C LEU A 531 12.12 10.31 -17.84
N ALA A 532 13.43 10.33 -17.56
CA ALA A 532 14.41 9.59 -18.34
C ALA A 532 14.33 8.06 -18.12
N ARG A 533 13.63 7.64 -17.07
CA ARG A 533 13.55 6.26 -16.58
C ARG A 533 14.95 5.67 -16.42
N ALA A 534 15.74 6.32 -15.58
CA ALA A 534 17.06 5.86 -15.23
C ALA A 534 17.36 6.24 -13.79
N ALA A 535 18.31 5.56 -13.17
CA ALA A 535 18.80 5.90 -11.85
C ALA A 535 20.31 5.76 -11.80
N ILE A 536 20.95 6.62 -11.03
CA ILE A 536 22.38 6.58 -10.73
C ILE A 536 22.60 6.21 -9.27
N TYR A 537 23.56 5.32 -9.03
CA TYR A 537 23.91 4.81 -7.71
C TYR A 537 25.39 4.98 -7.43
N LEU A 538 25.72 5.26 -6.17
CA LEU A 538 27.06 5.13 -5.63
C LEU A 538 27.28 3.66 -5.23
N SER A 539 28.31 3.02 -5.79
CA SER A 539 28.69 1.65 -5.44
C SER A 539 29.33 1.58 -4.05
N SER A 540 29.41 0.38 -3.48
CA SER A 540 30.26 0.09 -2.31
C SER A 540 31.75 0.07 -2.66
N GLU A 541 32.08 -0.14 -3.93
CA GLU A 541 33.46 -0.07 -4.42
C GLU A 541 33.89 1.40 -4.60
N PRO A 542 35.15 1.74 -4.24
CA PRO A 542 35.65 3.10 -4.40
C PRO A 542 35.56 3.58 -5.85
N ASP A 543 35.09 4.81 -6.02
CA ASP A 543 35.01 5.54 -7.30
C ASP A 543 34.21 4.82 -8.41
N GLU A 544 33.32 3.89 -8.04
CA GLU A 544 32.42 3.23 -8.99
C GLU A 544 31.01 3.84 -8.91
N LEU A 545 30.52 4.27 -10.09
CA LEU A 545 29.15 4.73 -10.30
C LEU A 545 28.38 3.70 -11.11
N ILE A 546 27.13 3.45 -10.74
CA ILE A 546 26.28 2.47 -11.41
C ILE A 546 25.07 3.18 -12.00
N ILE A 547 24.77 2.94 -13.28
CA ILE A 547 23.52 3.38 -13.91
C ILE A 547 22.61 2.17 -14.06
N ALA A 548 21.32 2.33 -13.73
CA ALA A 548 20.27 1.36 -13.99
C ALA A 548 19.17 1.98 -14.86
N GLN A 549 18.59 1.15 -15.73
CA GLN A 549 17.43 1.44 -16.55
C GLN A 549 16.29 0.46 -16.22
N PRO A 550 15.02 0.77 -16.54
CA PRO A 550 13.92 -0.16 -16.35
C PRO A 550 13.98 -1.30 -17.37
N GLY A 551 13.71 -2.51 -16.88
CA GLY A 551 13.64 -3.71 -17.69
C GLY A 551 14.07 -4.91 -16.86
N GLU A 552 13.38 -6.04 -17.02
CA GLU A 552 13.75 -7.25 -16.28
C GLU A 552 15.13 -7.80 -16.71
N ASP A 553 15.50 -7.55 -17.96
CA ASP A 553 16.74 -8.02 -18.60
C ASP A 553 17.75 -6.89 -18.90
N THR A 554 17.50 -5.66 -18.43
CA THR A 554 18.45 -4.55 -18.65
C THR A 554 19.61 -4.63 -17.65
N PRO A 555 20.87 -4.60 -18.11
CA PRO A 555 22.02 -4.69 -17.24
C PRO A 555 22.25 -3.41 -16.43
N PHE A 556 22.80 -3.55 -15.23
CA PHE A 556 23.45 -2.47 -14.50
C PHE A 556 24.77 -2.13 -15.19
N LEU A 557 24.98 -0.85 -15.46
CA LEU A 557 26.16 -0.34 -16.14
C LEU A 557 27.13 0.23 -15.10
N HIS A 558 28.33 -0.33 -15.03
CA HIS A 558 29.35 0.06 -14.06
C HIS A 558 30.37 0.99 -14.69
N PHE A 559 30.62 2.12 -14.05
CA PHE A 559 31.55 3.14 -14.52
C PHE A 559 32.62 3.46 -13.48
N ARG A 560 33.82 3.73 -13.97
CA ARG A 560 34.91 4.32 -13.20
C ARG A 560 35.57 5.41 -14.04
N ASP A 561 35.83 6.57 -13.43
CA ASP A 561 36.38 7.75 -14.12
C ASP A 561 35.63 8.12 -15.41
N GLY A 562 34.31 7.92 -15.41
CA GLY A 562 33.43 8.17 -16.56
C GLY A 562 33.45 7.13 -17.67
N HIS A 563 34.26 6.08 -17.55
CA HIS A 563 34.34 5.00 -18.54
C HIS A 563 33.59 3.76 -18.08
N LEU A 564 32.86 3.12 -19.01
CA LEU A 564 32.24 1.82 -18.77
C LEU A 564 33.32 0.76 -18.51
N ILE A 565 33.20 0.04 -17.39
CA ILE A 565 34.12 -1.01 -16.94
C ILE A 565 33.47 -2.40 -16.88
N ALA A 566 32.14 -2.47 -16.68
CA ALA A 566 31.43 -3.73 -16.63
C ALA A 566 29.92 -3.54 -16.82
N LEU A 567 29.24 -4.64 -17.13
CA LEU A 567 27.80 -4.78 -17.09
C LEU A 567 27.46 -5.91 -16.12
N SER A 568 26.42 -5.77 -15.29
CA SER A 568 25.96 -6.84 -14.41
C SER A 568 24.44 -6.99 -14.42
N ASP A 569 23.93 -8.10 -13.91
CA ASP A 569 22.49 -8.31 -13.71
C ASP A 569 22.11 -8.37 -12.22
N ARG A 570 20.82 -8.57 -11.95
CA ARG A 570 20.28 -8.73 -10.58
C ARG A 570 20.79 -9.95 -9.82
N TYR A 571 21.47 -10.87 -10.50
CA TYR A 571 22.03 -12.10 -9.95
C TYR A 571 23.56 -12.02 -9.82
N ASP A 572 24.16 -10.85 -10.05
CA ASP A 572 25.60 -10.61 -10.02
C ASP A 572 26.39 -11.38 -11.10
N ASN A 573 25.72 -11.79 -12.19
CA ASN A 573 26.42 -12.23 -13.39
C ASN A 573 27.04 -10.98 -14.05
N ARG A 574 28.33 -11.03 -14.39
CA ARG A 574 29.09 -9.84 -14.80
C ARG A 574 29.84 -10.03 -16.11
N LEU A 575 29.67 -9.09 -17.04
CA LEU A 575 30.51 -8.93 -18.22
C LEU A 575 31.55 -7.84 -17.95
N THR A 576 32.83 -8.15 -18.15
CA THR A 576 33.93 -7.22 -17.86
C THR A 576 34.48 -6.62 -19.15
N VAL A 577 34.64 -5.29 -19.15
CA VAL A 577 35.21 -4.54 -20.26
C VAL A 577 36.73 -4.45 -20.10
N GLN A 578 37.46 -4.81 -21.15
CA GLN A 578 38.90 -4.60 -21.26
C GLN A 578 39.15 -3.52 -22.32
N ARG A 579 40.15 -2.66 -22.08
CA ARG A 579 40.52 -1.56 -22.99
C ARG A 579 41.94 -1.73 -23.50
N ASN A 580 42.20 -1.20 -24.70
CA ASN A 580 43.55 -1.08 -25.24
C ASN A 580 44.28 0.14 -24.62
N ILE A 581 45.55 0.35 -25.00
CA ILE A 581 46.36 1.47 -24.53
C ILE A 581 45.85 2.87 -24.96
N TYR A 582 44.97 2.92 -25.97
CA TYR A 582 44.37 4.15 -26.48
C TYR A 582 43.01 4.46 -25.83
N GLY A 583 42.58 3.60 -24.90
CA GLY A 583 41.32 3.71 -24.17
C GLY A 583 40.13 3.08 -24.89
N ASP A 584 40.27 2.50 -26.08
CA ASP A 584 39.15 1.87 -26.79
C ASP A 584 38.84 0.50 -26.19
N ILE A 585 37.56 0.12 -26.19
CA ILE A 585 37.11 -1.19 -25.67
C ILE A 585 37.65 -2.28 -26.59
N SER A 586 38.54 -3.13 -26.09
CA SER A 586 39.19 -4.20 -26.85
C SER A 586 38.49 -5.55 -26.68
N ARG A 587 37.93 -5.85 -25.49
CA ARG A 587 37.18 -7.08 -25.23
C ARG A 587 36.02 -6.86 -24.25
N LEU A 588 34.96 -7.64 -24.43
CA LEU A 588 33.86 -7.84 -23.47
C LEU A 588 33.84 -9.31 -23.04
N ASP A 589 34.31 -9.59 -21.84
CA ASP A 589 34.53 -10.94 -21.31
C ASP A 589 33.40 -11.38 -20.38
N ASN A 590 32.85 -12.58 -20.58
CA ASN A 590 31.78 -13.12 -19.75
C ASN A 590 32.26 -13.88 -18.49
N GLY A 591 33.57 -13.97 -18.26
CA GLY A 591 34.17 -14.67 -17.13
C GLY A 591 34.06 -16.20 -17.21
N ALA A 592 33.47 -16.74 -18.27
CA ALA A 592 33.26 -18.16 -18.53
C ALA A 592 34.02 -18.63 -19.79
N GLY A 593 35.13 -17.97 -20.09
CA GLY A 593 36.02 -18.34 -21.20
C GLY A 593 35.49 -17.99 -22.58
N ARG A 594 34.58 -17.03 -22.70
CA ARG A 594 34.09 -16.49 -23.97
C ARG A 594 34.07 -14.97 -23.92
N CYS A 595 34.40 -14.33 -25.04
CA CYS A 595 34.36 -12.87 -25.12
C CYS A 595 34.04 -12.39 -26.53
N LEU A 596 33.60 -11.13 -26.64
CA LEU A 596 33.63 -10.39 -27.90
C LEU A 596 34.91 -9.57 -27.94
N ARG A 597 35.69 -9.71 -29.02
CA ARG A 597 36.83 -8.85 -29.31
C ARG A 597 36.44 -7.80 -30.33
N LEU A 598 36.69 -6.54 -30.01
CA LEU A 598 36.49 -5.40 -30.89
C LEU A 598 37.84 -5.05 -31.53
N ARG A 599 37.90 -5.07 -32.87
CA ARG A 599 39.12 -4.75 -33.63
C ARG A 599 39.02 -3.35 -34.22
N TYR A 600 40.09 -2.57 -34.05
CA TYR A 600 40.13 -1.18 -34.54
C TYR A 600 41.26 -0.99 -35.53
N GLU A 601 41.03 -0.09 -36.49
CA GLU A 601 42.02 0.45 -37.41
C GLU A 601 41.86 1.98 -37.42
N HIS A 602 42.94 2.75 -37.22
CA HIS A 602 42.88 4.21 -37.12
C HIS A 602 41.83 4.76 -36.13
N ARG A 603 41.58 4.03 -35.02
CA ARG A 603 40.51 4.28 -34.02
C ARG A 603 39.07 4.01 -34.48
N HIS A 604 38.85 3.51 -35.70
CA HIS A 604 37.56 3.02 -36.15
C HIS A 604 37.41 1.52 -35.92
N LEU A 605 36.28 1.09 -35.36
CA LEU A 605 35.91 -0.31 -35.17
C LEU A 605 35.70 -0.95 -36.54
N VAL A 606 36.54 -1.91 -36.91
CA VAL A 606 36.49 -2.57 -38.23
C VAL A 606 35.88 -3.96 -38.17
N ALA A 607 35.81 -4.60 -36.99
CA ALA A 607 35.17 -5.90 -36.84
C ALA A 607 34.91 -6.28 -35.39
N ILE A 608 34.00 -7.24 -35.21
CA ILE A 608 33.73 -7.89 -33.92
C ILE A 608 33.93 -9.38 -34.10
N ASP A 609 34.78 -9.96 -33.27
CA ASP A 609 35.09 -11.38 -33.28
C ASP A 609 34.57 -12.04 -32.01
N TYR A 610 33.93 -13.19 -32.15
CA TYR A 610 33.63 -14.08 -31.04
C TYR A 610 34.89 -14.92 -30.72
N GLN A 611 35.36 -14.86 -29.47
CA GLN A 611 36.55 -15.59 -29.04
C GLN A 611 36.27 -16.52 -27.86
N THR A 612 37.00 -17.62 -27.82
CA THR A 612 37.01 -18.63 -26.75
C THR A 612 38.38 -18.66 -26.07
N TYR A 613 38.38 -18.96 -24.78
CA TYR A 613 39.59 -19.08 -23.97
C TYR A 613 40.15 -20.50 -24.06
N HIS A 614 41.40 -20.61 -24.49
CA HIS A 614 42.19 -21.83 -24.51
C HIS A 614 43.47 -21.60 -23.71
N PRO A 615 43.83 -22.46 -22.75
CA PRO A 615 45.09 -22.31 -22.02
C PRO A 615 46.29 -22.22 -22.97
N ALA A 616 47.08 -21.15 -22.86
CA ALA A 616 48.29 -20.91 -23.63
C ALA A 616 49.38 -20.27 -22.74
N PRO A 617 50.66 -20.26 -23.17
CA PRO A 617 51.76 -19.71 -22.38
C PRO A 617 51.61 -18.21 -22.07
N THR A 618 50.94 -17.46 -22.95
CA THR A 618 50.66 -16.03 -22.76
C THR A 618 49.16 -15.73 -22.80
N ARG A 619 48.73 -14.68 -22.10
CA ARG A 619 47.31 -14.28 -22.01
C ARG A 619 46.71 -13.91 -23.37
N ASP A 620 47.50 -13.40 -24.30
CA ASP A 620 47.01 -13.05 -25.65
C ASP A 620 46.89 -14.25 -26.57
N GLU A 621 47.79 -15.24 -26.48
CA GLU A 621 47.65 -16.53 -27.18
C GLU A 621 46.52 -17.38 -26.59
N SER A 622 46.04 -17.01 -25.40
CA SER A 622 44.98 -17.74 -24.71
C SER A 622 43.58 -17.49 -25.30
N TRP A 623 43.42 -16.51 -26.19
CA TRP A 623 42.13 -16.21 -26.82
C TRP A 623 42.17 -16.53 -28.30
N ARG A 624 41.30 -17.44 -28.74
CA ARG A 624 41.17 -17.83 -30.15
C ARG A 624 39.89 -17.29 -30.73
N THR A 625 39.98 -16.67 -31.91
CA THR A 625 38.80 -16.26 -32.67
C THR A 625 38.16 -17.47 -33.31
N GLU A 626 36.90 -17.74 -32.96
CA GLU A 626 36.09 -18.79 -33.57
C GLU A 626 35.35 -18.27 -34.80
N GLN A 627 34.84 -17.04 -34.71
CA GLN A 627 34.04 -16.44 -35.77
C GLN A 627 34.17 -14.91 -35.75
N THR A 628 34.31 -14.30 -36.92
CA THR A 628 34.04 -12.86 -37.09
C THR A 628 32.54 -12.67 -37.29
N LEU A 629 31.89 -12.00 -36.34
CA LEU A 629 30.43 -11.79 -36.35
C LEU A 629 30.03 -10.72 -37.37
N VAL A 630 30.84 -9.67 -37.50
CA VAL A 630 30.60 -8.55 -38.41
C VAL A 630 31.92 -7.89 -38.81
N SER A 631 31.94 -7.25 -39.97
CA SER A 631 33.04 -6.38 -40.40
C SER A 631 32.50 -5.10 -41.03
N TYR A 632 33.20 -3.99 -40.78
CA TYR A 632 32.83 -2.66 -41.23
C TYR A 632 33.89 -2.13 -42.20
N ARG A 633 33.44 -1.30 -43.14
CA ARG A 633 34.28 -0.49 -44.02
C ARG A 633 33.72 0.91 -44.04
N TYR A 634 34.63 1.88 -44.13
CA TYR A 634 34.31 3.29 -44.09
C TYR A 634 34.66 3.92 -45.43
N ASP A 635 33.76 4.72 -45.95
CA ASP A 635 34.06 5.58 -47.09
C ASP A 635 34.96 6.71 -46.58
N GLY A 636 36.19 6.75 -47.10
CA GLY A 636 37.27 7.63 -46.63
C GLY A 636 37.13 9.09 -47.04
#